data_AF-A0A2T2XEY2-F1
#
_entry.id   AF-A0A2T2XEY2-F1
#
_cell.length_a   1.000
_cell.length_b   1.000
_cell.length_c   1.000
_cell.angle_alpha   90.00
_cell.angle_beta   90.00
_cell.angle_gamma   90.00
#
_symmetry.space_group_name_H-M   'P 1'
#
loop_
_entity.id
_entity.type
_entity.pdbx_description
1 polymer ?
#
loop_
_entity_poly.entity_id
_entity_poly.type
_entity_poly.pdbx_seq_one_letter_code
_entity_poly.pdbx_strand_id
1 'polypeptide(L)' 'MRRKWSWSLIRMVVGSALGIIGFGTLSSGFVDLSVPTMVMGVIEILVGTFFALGVLSPLRRRPVQH' A
#
# COMPACT_ATOMS: atom_id res chain seq x y z
N MET A 1 18.97 15.78 -3.61
CA MET A 1 18.75 14.52 -2.86
C MET A 1 17.47 14.51 -2.00
N ARG A 2 17.10 15.60 -1.30
CA ARG A 2 15.91 15.65 -0.40
C ARG A 2 14.55 15.24 -1.01
N ARG A 3 14.22 15.69 -2.23
CA ARG A 3 12.91 15.40 -2.87
C ARG A 3 12.61 13.90 -3.04
N LYS A 4 13.62 13.06 -3.32
CA LYS A 4 13.40 11.62 -3.56
C LYS A 4 13.04 10.86 -2.28
N TRP A 5 13.64 11.25 -1.17
CA TRP A 5 13.34 10.68 0.15
C TRP A 5 11.92 11.02 0.59
N SER A 6 11.46 12.25 0.36
CA SER A 6 10.08 12.65 0.65
C SER A 6 9.05 11.85 -0.14
N TRP A 7 9.29 11.57 -1.43
CA TRP A 7 8.36 10.76 -2.23
C TRP A 7 8.28 9.30 -1.78
N SER A 8 9.40 8.70 -1.37
CA SER A 8 9.40 7.35 -0.79
C SER A 8 8.65 7.30 0.55
N LEU A 9 8.87 8.30 1.42
CA LEU A 9 8.15 8.42 2.70
C LEU A 9 6.65 8.61 2.49
N ILE A 10 6.24 9.47 1.55
CA ILE A 10 4.82 9.69 1.24
C ILE A 10 4.15 8.41 0.76
N ARG A 11 4.77 7.68 -0.18
CA ARG A 11 4.23 6.41 -0.67
C ARG A 11 4.15 5.34 0.42
N MET A 12 5.11 5.32 1.33
CA MET A 12 5.10 4.42 2.49
C MET A 12 3.93 4.73 3.41
N VAL A 13 3.78 6.00 3.80
CA VAL A 13 2.69 6.46 4.68
C VAL A 13 1.33 6.20 4.03
N VAL A 14 1.16 6.52 2.75
CA VAL A 14 -0.08 6.27 2.01
C VAL A 14 -0.39 4.78 1.93
N GLY A 15 0.59 3.94 1.60
CA GLY A 15 0.41 2.50 1.53
C GLY A 15 0.04 1.88 2.88
N SER A 16 0.71 2.31 3.96
CA SER A 16 0.38 1.88 5.33
C SER A 16 -1.02 2.32 5.77
N ALA A 17 -1.40 3.58 5.50
CA ALA A 17 -2.74 4.08 5.84
C ALA A 17 -3.84 3.30 5.11
N LEU A 18 -3.66 3.05 3.81
CA LEU A 18 -4.59 2.24 3.01
C LEU A 18 -4.68 0.80 3.52
N GLY A 19 -3.55 0.19 3.92
CA GLY A 19 -3.55 -1.15 4.53
C GLY A 19 -4.32 -1.22 5.85
N ILE A 20 -4.19 -0.20 6.71
CA ILE A 20 -4.93 -0.12 7.98
C ILE A 20 -6.44 0.02 7.72
N ILE A 21 -6.83 0.90 6.78
CA ILE A 21 -8.23 1.07 6.40
C ILE A 21 -8.80 -0.23 5.86
N GLY A 22 -8.11 -0.88 4.91
CA GLY A 22 -8.54 -2.16 4.35
C GLY A 22 -8.67 -3.27 5.37
N PHE A 23 -7.78 -3.33 6.36
CA PHE A 23 -7.92 -4.27 7.48
C PHE A 23 -9.17 -3.99 8.32
N GLY A 24 -9.48 -2.70 8.57
CA GLY A 24 -10.70 -2.30 9.25
C GLY A 24 -11.96 -2.71 8.49
N THR A 25 -12.01 -2.47 7.18
CA THR A 25 -13.13 -2.84 6.29
C THR A 25 -13.30 -4.36 6.20
N LEU A 26 -12.19 -5.11 6.20
CA LEU A 26 -12.22 -6.57 6.20
C LEU A 26 -12.71 -7.10 7.54
N SER A 27 -12.26 -6.51 8.65
CA SER A 27 -12.71 -6.83 10.00
C SER A 27 -14.21 -6.58 10.19
N SER A 28 -14.75 -5.46 9.69
CA SER A 28 -16.20 -5.20 9.75
C SER A 28 -16.97 -6.18 8.87
N GLY A 29 -16.45 -6.52 7.69
CA GLY A 29 -17.03 -7.56 6.84
C GLY A 29 -17.14 -8.93 7.51
N PHE A 30 -16.17 -9.31 8.34
CA PHE A 30 -16.26 -10.53 9.14
C PHE A 30 -17.32 -10.46 10.24
N VAL A 31 -17.46 -9.30 10.90
CA VAL A 31 -18.49 -9.10 11.93
C VAL A 31 -19.89 -9.18 11.33
N ASP A 32 -20.10 -8.57 10.17
CA ASP A 32 -21.41 -8.51 9.50
C ASP A 32 -21.68 -9.74 8.60
N LEU A 33 -20.75 -10.70 8.53
CA LEU A 33 -20.78 -11.85 7.60
C LEU A 33 -21.06 -11.44 6.14
N SER A 34 -20.66 -10.22 5.79
CA SER A 34 -20.91 -9.63 4.48
C SER A 34 -19.73 -9.92 3.55
N VAL A 35 -19.94 -10.93 2.69
CA VAL A 35 -19.01 -11.28 1.60
C VAL A 35 -18.56 -10.06 0.78
N PRO A 36 -19.44 -9.16 0.31
CA PRO A 36 -18.99 -8.02 -0.48
C PRO A 36 -18.09 -7.07 0.32
N THR A 37 -18.36 -6.85 1.61
CA THR A 37 -17.53 -6.00 2.48
C THR A 37 -16.15 -6.62 2.73
N MET A 38 -16.10 -7.93 2.95
CA MET A 38 -14.83 -8.67 3.08
C MET A 38 -13.98 -8.58 1.81
N VAL A 39 -14.60 -8.75 0.63
CA VAL A 39 -13.90 -8.63 -0.66
C VAL A 39 -13.36 -7.21 -0.87
N MET A 40 -14.14 -6.19 -0.54
CA MET A 40 -13.68 -4.79 -0.59
C MET A 40 -12.48 -4.55 0.32
N GLY A 41 -12.50 -5.07 1.55
CA GLY A 41 -11.35 -5.00 2.46
C GLY A 41 -10.10 -5.67 1.91
N VAL A 42 -10.23 -6.83 1.24
CA VAL A 42 -9.10 -7.50 0.57
C VAL A 42 -8.53 -6.62 -0.54
N ILE A 43 -9.37 -6.00 -1.38
CA ILE A 43 -8.93 -5.10 -2.45
C ILE A 43 -8.18 -3.90 -1.88
N GLU A 44 -8.69 -3.28 -0.82
CA GLU A 44 -8.05 -2.15 -0.15
C GLU A 44 -6.68 -2.51 0.42
N ILE A 45 -6.55 -3.69 1.04
CA ILE A 45 -5.26 -4.21 1.53
C ILE A 45 -4.30 -4.44 0.35
N LEU A 46 -4.76 -5.03 -0.76
CA LEU A 46 -3.92 -5.29 -1.93
C LEU A 46 -3.42 -3.99 -2.56
N VAL A 47 -4.29 -2.98 -2.70
CA VAL A 47 -3.92 -1.65 -3.21
C VAL A 47 -2.94 -0.96 -2.27
N GLY A 48 -3.22 -0.93 -0.96
CA GLY A 48 -2.33 -0.34 0.04
C GLY A 48 -0.95 -1.01 0.05
N THR A 49 -0.93 -2.34 -0.04
CA THR A 49 0.30 -3.15 -0.12
C THR A 49 1.06 -2.84 -1.41
N PHE A 50 0.38 -2.70 -2.55
CA PHE A 50 1.02 -2.32 -3.81
C PHE A 50 1.69 -0.94 -3.73
N PHE A 51 1.05 0.05 -3.12
CA PHE A 51 1.66 1.37 -2.89
C PHE A 51 2.85 1.31 -1.93
N ALA A 52 2.74 0.52 -0.85
CA ALA A 52 3.81 0.32 0.12
C ALA A 52 5.02 -0.43 -0.49
N LEU A 53 4.79 -1.52 -1.23
CA LEU A 53 5.85 -2.26 -1.94
C LEU A 53 6.41 -1.48 -3.14
N GLY A 54 5.62 -0.57 -3.73
CA GLY A 54 6.09 0.42 -4.71
C GLY A 54 7.13 1.40 -4.15
N VAL A 55 7.34 1.43 -2.83
CA VAL A 55 8.48 2.11 -2.17
C VAL A 55 9.75 1.27 -2.25
N LEU A 56 9.62 -0.06 -2.17
CA LEU A 56 10.72 -1.02 -2.28
C LEU A 56 11.15 -1.23 -3.75
N SER A 57 10.24 -0.95 -4.70
CA SER A 57 10.57 -0.82 -6.13
C SER A 57 11.68 0.22 -6.31
N PRO A 58 12.88 -0.18 -6.78
CA PRO A 58 14.02 0.72 -6.83
C PRO A 58 13.75 1.83 -7.85
N LEU A 59 13.59 3.07 -7.35
CA LEU A 59 13.39 4.30 -8.13
C LEU A 59 14.54 4.68 -9.08
N ARG A 60 15.52 3.80 -9.31
CA ARG A 60 16.64 4.04 -10.23
C ARG A 60 17.34 2.75 -10.63
N ARG A 61 17.09 2.26 -11.85
CA ARG A 61 18.11 1.52 -12.62
C ARG A 61 18.71 2.49 -13.62
N ARG A 62 19.88 3.10 -13.33
CA ARG A 62 20.77 3.73 -14.33
C ARG A 62 22.16 3.96 -13.71
N PRO A 63 23.24 3.88 -14.51
CA PRO A 63 23.68 2.73 -15.30
C PRO A 63 25.08 2.31 -14.82
N VAL A 64 25.42 1.02 -14.84
CA VAL A 64 26.82 0.63 -14.62
C VAL A 64 27.57 1.00 -15.92
N GLN A 65 28.17 2.18 -15.94
CA GLN A 65 29.18 2.55 -16.95
C GLN A 65 30.48 1.88 -16.51
N HIS A 66 30.82 0.79 -17.20
CA HIS A 66 32.19 0.29 -17.27
C HIS A 66 32.95 1.07 -18.35
#